data_AF-Q94HP4-F1
#
_entry.id   AF-Q94HP4-F1
#
_cell.length_a   1.000
_cell.length_b   1.000
_cell.length_c   1.000
_cell.angle_alpha   90.00
_cell.angle_beta   90.00
_cell.angle_gamma   90.00
#
_symmetry.space_group_name_H-M   'P 1'
#
loop_
_entity.id
_entity.type
_entity.pdbx_description
1 polymer ?
#
loop_
_entity_poly.entity_id
_entity_poly.type
_entity_poly.pdbx_seq_one_letter_code
_entity_poly.pdbx_strand_id
1 'polypeptide(L)'
;MCPVLPALMCPVVNGSALLPLHDAAVDLHPIVLLPGNGCSQLDAELTEHYEPSPWAPASCGGAAAAGKGKGRRRWFRLWKNSTALGDPAVALCYADQLRVVYDRAVADYRNVARVWTRVVSFGTTRGFGSDDDPSDPER
;
A
#
# COMPACT_ATOMS: atom_id res chain seq x y z
N MET A 1 -4.86 11.24 -9.79
CA MET A 1 -5.38 10.00 -10.39
C MET A 1 -4.17 9.13 -10.74
N CYS A 2 -4.08 7.91 -10.22
CA CYS A 2 -3.04 6.97 -10.66
C CYS A 2 -3.46 6.48 -12.05
N PRO A 3 -2.68 6.72 -13.11
CA PRO A 3 -3.01 6.18 -14.42
C PRO A 3 -2.90 4.66 -14.30
N VAL A 4 -4.04 3.98 -14.26
CA VAL A 4 -4.10 2.55 -14.51
C VAL A 4 -3.81 2.43 -15.99
N LEU A 5 -2.58 2.05 -16.36
CA LEU A 5 -2.33 1.64 -17.74
C LEU A 5 -3.29 0.47 -18.01
N PRO A 6 -4.12 0.52 -19.06
CA PRO A 6 -4.94 -0.63 -19.40
C PRO A 6 -4.00 -1.81 -19.61
N ALA A 7 -4.22 -2.87 -18.83
CA ALA A 7 -3.57 -4.15 -19.05
C ALA A 7 -3.71 -4.46 -20.55
N LEU A 8 -2.57 -4.65 -21.21
CA LEU A 8 -2.51 -5.03 -22.62
C LEU A 8 -3.37 -6.30 -22.75
N MET A 9 -4.56 -6.15 -23.32
CA MET A 9 -5.43 -7.27 -23.64
C MET A 9 -4.75 -8.03 -24.76
N CYS A 10 -4.28 -9.25 -24.47
CA CYS A 10 -3.83 -10.17 -25.51
C CYS A 10 -5.00 -10.39 -26.49
N PRO A 11 -4.82 -10.13 -27.80
CA PRO A 11 -5.85 -10.48 -28.76
C PRO A 11 -5.98 -12.00 -28.82
N VAL A 12 -7.20 -12.51 -28.65
CA VAL A 12 -7.54 -13.89 -28.99
C VAL A 12 -7.50 -14.00 -30.50
N VAL A 13 -6.44 -14.58 -31.05
CA VAL A 13 -6.34 -14.84 -32.49
C VAL A 13 -7.03 -16.17 -32.78
N ASN A 14 -8.13 -16.07 -33.52
CA ASN A 14 -9.00 -17.18 -33.91
C ASN A 14 -8.29 -18.10 -34.91
N GLY A 15 -8.56 -19.41 -34.82
CA GLY A 15 -7.76 -20.46 -35.43
C GLY A 15 -7.71 -20.46 -36.96
N SER A 16 -6.50 -20.58 -37.50
CA SER A 16 -6.21 -21.21 -38.79
C SER A 16 -4.70 -21.52 -38.87
N ALA A 17 -4.38 -22.82 -38.95
CA ALA A 17 -3.07 -23.40 -39.24
C ALA A 17 -1.87 -22.89 -38.41
N LEU A 18 -1.75 -23.37 -37.17
CA LEU A 18 -0.54 -23.20 -36.35
C LEU A 18 0.59 -24.07 -36.94
N LEU A 19 1.49 -23.42 -37.69
CA LEU A 19 2.89 -23.86 -37.78
C LEU A 19 3.40 -24.06 -36.34
N PRO A 20 4.29 -25.04 -36.07
CA PRO A 20 4.81 -25.21 -34.73
C PRO A 20 5.44 -23.88 -34.35
N LEU A 21 4.88 -23.24 -33.32
CA LEU A 21 5.54 -22.15 -32.63
C LEU A 21 6.82 -22.80 -32.08
N HIS A 22 7.86 -22.79 -32.91
CA HIS A 22 9.22 -22.88 -32.42
C HIS A 22 9.26 -21.92 -31.26
N ASP A 23 9.87 -22.36 -30.18
CA ASP A 23 10.21 -21.57 -29.01
C ASP A 23 10.95 -20.31 -29.49
N ALA A 24 10.19 -19.33 -29.97
CA ALA A 24 10.65 -18.00 -30.20
C ALA A 24 10.80 -17.53 -28.78
N ALA A 25 11.99 -17.76 -28.23
CA ALA A 25 12.45 -17.09 -27.04
C ALA A 25 12.11 -15.64 -27.28
N VAL A 26 10.99 -15.20 -26.68
CA VAL A 26 10.59 -13.82 -26.78
C VAL A 26 11.65 -13.14 -25.95
N ASP A 27 12.63 -12.53 -26.60
CA ASP A 27 13.68 -11.72 -25.97
C ASP A 27 13.01 -10.48 -25.37
N LEU A 28 12.24 -10.70 -24.32
CA LEU A 28 11.58 -9.66 -23.56
C LEU A 28 12.64 -9.01 -22.69
N HIS A 29 12.81 -7.71 -22.90
CA HIS A 29 13.63 -6.91 -22.00
C HIS A 29 12.90 -6.77 -20.64
N PRO A 30 13.62 -6.88 -19.52
CA PRO A 30 13.03 -6.64 -18.22
C PRO A 30 12.54 -5.19 -18.13
N ILE A 31 11.29 -5.02 -17.71
CA ILE A 31 10.66 -3.71 -17.49
C ILE A 31 10.48 -3.53 -15.98
N VAL A 32 10.95 -2.40 -15.44
CA VAL A 32 10.71 -2.01 -14.06
C VAL A 32 9.68 -0.89 -14.06
N LEU A 33 8.59 -1.08 -13.32
CA LEU A 33 7.54 -0.10 -13.16
C LEU A 33 7.80 0.74 -11.90
N LEU A 34 7.86 2.05 -12.05
CA LEU A 34 8.05 3.00 -10.96
C LEU A 34 6.79 3.86 -10.80
N PRO A 35 5.99 3.67 -9.73
CA PRO A 35 4.74 4.38 -9.55
C PRO A 35 4.99 5.84 -9.15
N GLY A 36 4.04 6.71 -9.52
CA GLY A 36 4.02 8.10 -9.08
C GLY A 36 3.59 8.26 -7.61
N ASN A 37 3.60 9.50 -7.14
CA ASN A 37 3.19 9.84 -5.77
C ASN A 37 1.76 9.35 -5.47
N GLY A 38 1.58 8.69 -4.32
CA GLY A 38 0.30 8.16 -3.87
C GLY A 38 -0.21 6.93 -4.64
N CYS A 39 0.60 6.32 -5.50
CA CYS A 39 0.20 5.15 -6.29
C CYS A 39 0.78 3.82 -5.81
N SER A 40 1.45 3.80 -4.66
CA SER A 40 1.88 2.57 -4.00
C SER A 40 1.17 2.41 -2.68
N GLN A 41 0.68 1.22 -2.38
CA GLN A 41 0.10 0.89 -1.09
C GLN A 41 1.17 0.93 0.01
N LEU A 42 0.75 1.38 1.19
CA LEU A 42 1.53 1.43 2.42
C LEU A 42 0.76 0.75 3.54
N ASP A 43 1.44 -0.14 4.25
CA ASP A 43 0.95 -0.64 5.52
C ASP A 43 1.63 0.12 6.66
N ALA A 44 0.93 0.19 7.79
CA ALA A 44 1.48 0.65 9.04
C ALA A 44 1.34 -0.38 10.15
N GLU A 45 2.22 -0.27 11.14
CA GLU A 45 2.15 -0.97 12.40
C GLU A 45 2.32 0.07 13.51
N LEU A 46 1.40 0.08 14.48
CA LEU A 46 1.53 0.93 15.66
C LEU A 46 2.10 0.10 16.81
N THR A 47 3.12 0.63 17.49
CA THR A 47 3.56 0.02 18.75
C THR A 47 2.64 0.43 19.91
N GLU A 48 2.70 -0.30 21.01
CA GLU A 48 1.90 -0.02 22.22
C GLU A 48 2.13 1.37 22.84
N HIS A 49 3.22 2.04 22.49
CA HIS A 49 3.58 3.38 22.98
C HIS A 49 3.21 4.50 22.00
N TYR A 50 2.42 4.22 20.97
CA TYR A 50 1.96 5.27 20.07
C TYR A 50 1.01 6.23 20.81
N GLU A 51 1.40 7.50 20.84
CA GLU A 51 0.63 8.60 21.40
C GLU A 51 0.14 9.49 20.26
N PRO A 52 -1.19 9.59 20.03
CA PRO A 52 -1.74 10.48 19.03
C PRO A 52 -1.36 11.93 19.28
N SER A 53 -1.22 12.74 18.22
CA SER A 53 -1.02 14.18 18.39
C SER A 53 -2.25 14.85 19.05
N PRO A 54 -2.10 16.07 19.62
CA PRO A 54 -3.22 16.80 20.23
C PRO A 54 -4.40 17.09 19.28
N TRP A 55 -4.19 16.98 17.97
CA TRP A 55 -5.23 17.20 16.95
C TRP A 55 -5.96 15.92 16.55
N ALA A 56 -5.49 14.76 17.01
CA ALA A 56 -6.07 13.46 16.73
C ALA A 56 -6.85 12.92 17.95
N PRO A 57 -7.95 12.18 17.75
CA PRO A 57 -8.65 11.51 18.83
C PRO A 57 -7.73 10.59 19.65
N ALA A 58 -7.87 10.58 20.98
CA ALA A 58 -7.13 9.67 21.85
C ALA A 58 -7.37 8.18 21.50
N SER A 59 -8.49 7.87 20.85
CA SER A 59 -8.85 6.53 20.36
C SER A 59 -7.98 6.04 19.21
N CYS A 60 -7.15 6.89 18.57
CA CYS A 60 -6.36 6.50 17.40
C CYS A 60 -5.33 5.39 17.69
N GLY A 61 -4.83 5.29 18.93
CA GLY A 61 -4.00 4.14 19.33
C GLY A 61 -4.80 2.87 19.61
N GLY A 62 -6.09 3.01 19.93
CA GLY A 62 -6.98 1.91 20.29
C GLY A 62 -7.38 1.04 19.11
N ALA A 63 -7.58 1.62 17.92
CA ALA A 63 -8.00 0.86 16.73
C ALA A 63 -6.90 -0.09 16.20
N ALA A 64 -5.64 0.33 16.22
CA ALA A 64 -4.52 -0.57 15.90
C ALA A 64 -4.25 -1.60 17.02
N ALA A 65 -4.50 -1.21 18.27
CA ALA A 65 -4.47 -2.12 19.42
C ALA A 65 -5.67 -3.08 19.49
N ALA A 66 -6.77 -2.83 18.75
CA ALA A 66 -7.94 -3.70 18.72
C ALA A 66 -7.71 -4.96 17.86
N GLY A 67 -6.63 -5.01 17.08
CA GLY A 67 -6.14 -6.22 16.40
C GLY A 67 -5.44 -7.23 17.32
N LYS A 68 -5.71 -7.19 18.64
CA LYS A 68 -5.11 -8.02 19.71
C LYS A 68 -5.47 -9.52 19.60
N GLY A 69 -5.09 -10.15 18.49
CA GLY A 69 -4.79 -11.58 18.46
C GLY A 69 -3.40 -11.80 19.04
N LYS A 70 -3.25 -12.71 20.01
CA LYS A 70 -1.96 -13.00 20.66
C LYS A 70 -0.86 -13.28 19.62
N GLY A 71 0.19 -12.46 19.63
CA GLY A 71 1.51 -12.85 19.14
C GLY A 71 1.95 -12.38 17.74
N ARG A 72 1.15 -11.62 16.99
CA ARG A 72 1.62 -11.02 15.73
C ARG A 72 1.35 -9.53 15.69
N ARG A 73 2.43 -8.74 15.61
CA ARG A 73 2.42 -7.34 15.18
C ARG A 73 1.63 -7.26 13.87
N ARG A 74 0.42 -6.70 13.92
CA ARG A 74 -0.50 -6.73 12.78
C ARG A 74 -0.36 -5.43 12.01
N TRP A 75 0.33 -5.54 10.88
CA TRP A 75 0.28 -4.52 9.83
C TRP A 75 -1.17 -4.30 9.42
N PHE A 76 -1.55 -3.04 9.24
CA PHE A 76 -2.84 -2.65 8.69
C PHE A 76 -2.61 -1.70 7.52
N ARG A 77 -3.56 -1.69 6.59
CA ARG A 77 -3.52 -0.84 5.42
C ARG A 77 -3.69 0.63 5.83
N LEU A 78 -2.60 1.37 5.71
CA LEU A 78 -2.58 2.81 5.92
C LEU A 78 -3.02 3.48 4.62
N TRP A 79 -2.35 3.21 3.49
CA TRP A 79 -2.69 3.76 2.19
C TRP A 79 -2.84 2.64 1.14
N LYS A 80 -3.86 2.59 0.30
CA LYS A 80 -4.90 3.59 0.05
C LYS A 80 -6.25 3.16 0.64
N ASN A 81 -6.47 3.50 1.91
CA ASN A 81 -7.68 3.15 2.65
C ASN A 81 -8.82 4.14 2.34
N SER A 82 -9.63 3.83 1.33
CA SER A 82 -10.81 4.63 0.93
C SER A 82 -11.84 4.76 2.07
N THR A 83 -11.97 3.72 2.89
CA THR A 83 -12.90 3.69 4.03
C THR A 83 -12.50 4.72 5.09
N ALA A 84 -11.20 4.86 5.37
CA ALA A 84 -10.68 5.83 6.34
C ALA A 84 -10.96 7.29 5.93
N LEU A 85 -11.07 7.57 4.63
CA LEU A 85 -11.39 8.91 4.13
C LEU A 85 -12.88 9.25 4.21
N GLY A 86 -13.75 8.24 4.37
CA GLY A 86 -15.20 8.41 4.46
C GLY A 86 -15.73 8.72 5.87
N ASP A 87 -15.01 8.29 6.92
CA ASP A 87 -15.36 8.53 8.32
C ASP A 87 -14.46 9.63 8.92
N PRO A 88 -15.00 10.82 9.29
CA PRO A 88 -14.20 11.91 9.86
C PRO A 88 -13.39 11.54 11.10
N ALA A 89 -13.89 10.64 11.94
CA ALA A 89 -13.17 10.22 13.15
C ALA A 89 -11.97 9.34 12.79
N VAL A 90 -12.11 8.48 11.79
CA VAL A 90 -11.01 7.64 11.27
C VAL A 90 -10.03 8.48 10.45
N ALA A 91 -10.51 9.46 9.70
CA ALA A 91 -9.69 10.35 8.88
C ALA A 91 -8.64 11.12 9.70
N LEU A 92 -8.99 11.53 10.93
CA LEU A 92 -8.04 12.18 11.84
C LEU A 92 -6.93 11.23 12.32
N CYS A 93 -7.29 9.98 12.65
CA CYS A 93 -6.28 8.97 13.00
C CYS A 93 -5.39 8.62 11.81
N TYR A 94 -6.00 8.48 10.65
CA TYR A 94 -5.33 8.23 9.39
C TYR A 94 -4.30 9.33 9.06
N ALA A 95 -4.71 10.59 9.17
CA ALA A 95 -3.83 11.74 8.96
C ALA A 95 -2.68 11.79 9.97
N ASP A 96 -2.95 11.50 11.25
CA ASP A 96 -1.91 11.49 12.28
C ASP A 96 -0.90 10.35 12.08
N GLN A 97 -1.32 9.18 11.61
CA GLN A 97 -0.44 8.03 11.39
C GLN A 97 0.36 8.15 10.09
N LEU A 98 -0.19 8.81 9.06
CA LEU A 98 0.48 9.01 7.77
C LEU A 98 1.47 10.20 7.80
N ARG A 99 1.35 11.14 8.73
CA ARG A 99 2.20 12.33 8.73
C ARG A 99 3.67 11.97 8.92
N VAL A 100 4.53 12.82 8.36
CA VAL A 100 5.97 12.81 8.60
C VAL A 100 6.37 13.96 9.52
N VAL A 101 7.39 13.74 10.32
CA VAL A 101 7.99 14.72 11.23
C VAL A 101 9.42 14.99 10.75
N TYR A 102 9.74 16.26 10.51
CA TYR A 102 11.11 16.65 10.18
C TYR A 102 11.99 16.67 11.44
N ASP A 103 13.01 15.82 11.45
CA ASP A 103 14.01 15.77 12.51
C ASP A 103 15.22 16.62 12.12
N ARG A 104 15.33 17.80 12.75
CA ARG A 104 16.41 18.76 12.47
C ARG A 104 17.80 18.24 12.83
N ALA A 105 17.92 17.32 13.80
CA ALA A 105 19.22 16.85 14.27
C ALA A 105 19.90 15.94 13.23
N VAL A 106 19.11 15.20 12.45
CA VAL A 106 19.58 14.35 11.35
C VAL A 106 19.30 14.92 9.96
N ALA A 107 18.61 16.07 9.90
CA ALA A 107 18.20 16.75 8.68
C ALA A 107 17.34 15.88 7.74
N ASP A 108 16.47 15.04 8.29
CA ASP A 108 15.65 14.08 7.53
C ASP A 108 14.21 13.98 8.06
N TYR A 109 13.30 13.44 7.25
CA TYR A 109 11.92 13.14 7.65
C TYR A 109 11.82 11.76 8.26
N ARG A 110 11.05 11.66 9.34
CA ARG A 110 10.74 10.40 10.03
C ARG A 110 9.25 10.21 10.12
N ASN A 111 8.81 8.97 10.24
CA ASN A 111 7.45 8.69 10.68
C ASN A 111 7.21 9.31 12.05
N VAL A 112 5.94 9.51 12.39
CA VAL A 112 5.56 9.76 13.79
C VAL A 112 6.16 8.67 14.69
N ALA A 113 6.62 9.09 15.86
CA ALA A 113 7.15 8.17 16.85
C ALA A 113 6.17 6.99 17.02
N ARG A 114 6.72 5.77 16.97
CA ARG A 114 5.96 4.51 17.15
C ARG A 114 5.00 4.13 16.03
N VAL A 115 5.02 4.84 14.90
CA VAL A 115 4.39 4.42 13.65
C VAL A 115 5.45 3.84 12.73
N TRP A 116 5.35 2.55 12.44
CA TRP A 116 6.23 1.88 11.48
C TRP A 116 5.46 1.74 10.17
N THR A 117 6.11 1.99 9.04
CA THR A 117 5.49 1.90 7.72
C THR A 117 6.30 1.01 6.81
N ARG A 118 5.62 0.35 5.85
CA ARG A 118 6.27 -0.44 4.80
C ARG A 118 5.55 -0.28 3.47
N VAL A 119 6.29 -0.43 2.38
CA VAL A 119 5.72 -0.57 1.03
C VAL A 119 5.20 -1.99 0.86
N VAL A 120 3.99 -2.12 0.33
CA VAL A 120 3.35 -3.42 0.11
C VAL A 120 3.80 -4.02 -1.23
N SER A 121 4.07 -5.33 -1.23
CA SER A 121 4.34 -6.15 -2.42
C SER A 121 5.43 -5.62 -3.39
N PHE A 122 6.54 -5.11 -2.85
CA PHE A 122 7.69 -4.65 -3.65
C PHE A 122 8.18 -5.75 -4.62
N GLY A 123 8.54 -5.34 -5.85
CA GLY A 123 8.92 -6.26 -6.93
C GLY A 123 7.73 -6.88 -7.66
N THR A 124 6.50 -6.52 -7.31
CA THR A 124 5.27 -6.91 -8.01
C THR A 124 4.45 -5.68 -8.38
N THR A 125 3.42 -5.85 -9.19
CA THR A 125 2.47 -4.79 -9.56
C THR A 125 1.26 -4.68 -8.63
N ARG A 126 1.09 -5.63 -7.69
CA ARG A 126 -0.08 -5.69 -6.79
C ARG A 126 -0.18 -4.47 -5.88
N GLY A 127 0.97 -3.91 -5.47
CA GLY A 127 1.03 -2.72 -4.62
C GLY A 127 0.56 -1.44 -5.32
N PHE A 128 0.26 -1.45 -6.62
CA PHE A 128 -0.19 -0.24 -7.34
C PHE A 128 -1.72 -0.05 -7.33
N GLY A 129 -2.47 -1.09 -6.93
CA GLY A 129 -3.92 -1.09 -6.88
C GLY A 129 -4.50 -0.36 -5.67
N SER A 130 -5.83 -0.17 -5.66
CA SER A 130 -6.58 0.22 -4.46
C SER A 130 -6.85 -0.97 -3.55
N ASP A 131 -7.25 -0.74 -2.31
CA ASP A 131 -7.66 -1.79 -1.37
C ASP A 131 -8.85 -2.64 -1.87
N ASP A 132 -9.63 -2.10 -2.81
CA ASP A 132 -10.76 -2.79 -3.46
C ASP A 132 -10.33 -3.69 -4.63
N ASP A 133 -9.02 -3.87 -4.85
CA ASP A 133 -8.51 -4.78 -5.87
C ASP A 133 -8.72 -6.25 -5.42
N PRO A 134 -9.58 -7.03 -6.09
CA PRO A 134 -9.84 -8.42 -5.73
C PRO A 134 -8.62 -9.33 -5.86
N SER A 135 -7.51 -8.84 -6.45
CA SER A 135 -6.26 -9.57 -6.61
C SER A 135 -5.28 -9.46 -5.44
N ASP A 136 -5.66 -8.82 -4.32
CA ASP A 136 -4.88 -8.79 -3.08
C ASP A 136 -5.31 -9.94 -2.12
N PRO A 137 -4.65 -11.12 -2.16
CA PRO A 137 -5.05 -12.29 -1.38
C PRO A 137 -4.71 -12.20 0.13
N GLU A 138 -4.12 -11.10 0.61
CA GLU A 138 -3.56 -11.00 1.96
C GLU A 138 -4.44 -10.31 3.02
N ARG A 139 -5.77 -10.20 2.80
CA ARG A 139 -6.70 -9.77 3.85
C ARG A 139 -7.21 -10.90 4.74
#